data_AF-A0A8D8F2J2-F1
#
_entry.id   AF-A0A8D8F2J2-F1
#
_cell.length_a   1.000
_cell.length_b   1.000
_cell.length_c   1.000
_cell.angle_alpha   90.00
_cell.angle_beta   90.00
_cell.angle_gamma   90.00
#
_symmetry.space_group_name_H-M   'P 1'
#
loop_
_entity.id
_entity.type
_entity.pdbx_description
1 polymer ?
#
loop_
_entity_poly.entity_id
_entity_poly.type
_entity_poly.pdbx_seq_one_letter_code
_entity_poly.pdbx_strand_id
1 'polypeptide(L)'
;MMARFQVVLLVGLVMVAAVAALEAGAVVNSGGPQMAKLLDEEGCGQLRNLCPNIPPGAEDLKGLECVQNLSQEQVDALSDECQHQIWSHTLALMDDRNIERLVQKGCPKHYDKFPCTVKSEPGQFLACVIDHRELVKGNGCREFIQRLEYVAFSDYRLIGHFLKDCTRDIEAQGCGRISNDNRKVSQGETISCLQNRLDNLNGECKKGVLHLSEIQSDDVKLDRQLFLSCAVDAIRFCPSIPPGSQLVLRCLMKHRQDTTMTEHCQKQLLRRERLIAHDYKLSKGLTKACKEDIKLHHCRRGVSDD
;
A
#
# COMPACT_ATOMS: atom_id res chain seq x y z
N MET A 1 20.83 -15.82 -71.95
CA MET A 1 20.90 -14.40 -72.38
C MET A 1 19.47 -13.86 -72.35
N MET A 2 19.02 -12.84 -71.63
CA MET A 2 19.55 -11.78 -70.76
C MET A 2 18.40 -11.44 -69.78
N ALA A 3 18.64 -11.46 -68.47
CA ALA A 3 18.71 -10.26 -67.60
C ALA A 3 17.40 -9.45 -67.51
N ARG A 4 16.68 -9.48 -66.38
CA ARG A 4 16.92 -8.62 -65.21
C ARG A 4 16.94 -7.13 -65.57
N PHE A 5 15.78 -6.53 -65.82
CA PHE A 5 15.57 -5.07 -65.74
C PHE A 5 14.07 -4.77 -65.58
N GLN A 6 13.54 -5.01 -64.39
CA GLN A 6 12.29 -4.38 -63.92
C GLN A 6 12.42 -4.20 -62.41
N VAL A 7 13.47 -3.47 -62.03
CA VAL A 7 13.63 -2.88 -60.71
C VAL A 7 13.44 -1.38 -60.90
N VAL A 8 12.82 -0.75 -59.90
CA VAL A 8 12.90 0.69 -59.61
C VAL A 8 11.99 1.59 -60.44
N LEU A 9 10.69 1.61 -60.16
CA LEU A 9 9.90 2.85 -60.02
C LEU A 9 8.48 2.49 -59.58
N LEU A 10 8.25 2.25 -58.28
CA LEU A 10 6.92 2.32 -57.62
C LEU A 10 6.92 1.92 -56.13
N VAL A 11 8.08 1.71 -55.49
CA VAL A 11 8.18 1.37 -54.05
C VAL A 11 8.74 2.55 -53.21
N GLY A 12 8.86 3.74 -53.80
CA GLY A 12 9.63 4.84 -53.22
C GLY A 12 8.85 6.01 -52.62
N LEU A 13 7.66 5.82 -52.01
CA LEU A 13 6.89 6.94 -51.45
C LEU A 13 6.11 6.66 -50.15
N VAL A 14 6.42 5.59 -49.40
CA VAL A 14 5.74 5.32 -48.10
C VAL A 14 6.72 5.17 -46.92
N MET A 15 7.98 5.60 -47.05
CA MET A 15 9.02 5.34 -46.03
C MET A 15 9.63 6.58 -45.38
N VAL A 16 8.84 7.63 -45.06
CA VAL A 16 9.22 8.60 -44.02
C VAL A 16 7.97 9.22 -43.39
N ALA A 17 7.35 8.54 -42.42
CA ALA A 17 6.47 9.18 -41.44
C ALA A 17 6.99 8.85 -40.04
N ALA A 18 7.82 9.78 -39.56
CA ALA A 18 8.22 10.06 -38.19
C ALA A 18 7.87 9.01 -37.12
N VAL A 19 8.92 8.32 -36.67
CA VAL A 19 9.03 7.82 -35.31
C VAL A 19 9.17 9.04 -34.39
N ALA A 20 8.12 9.36 -33.64
CA ALA A 20 8.19 10.27 -32.50
C ALA A 20 7.09 9.90 -31.48
N ALA A 21 7.55 9.33 -30.36
CA ALA A 21 7.02 9.36 -29.01
C ALA A 21 5.51 9.59 -28.78
N LEU A 22 4.86 8.70 -28.03
CA LEU A 22 4.87 8.80 -26.57
C LEU A 22 4.26 7.52 -25.98
N GLU A 23 4.93 7.00 -24.96
CA GLU A 23 4.40 6.01 -24.04
C GLU A 23 3.07 6.51 -23.47
N ALA A 24 1.97 5.90 -23.90
CA ALA A 24 0.73 5.97 -23.15
C ALA A 24 0.93 5.10 -21.90
N GLY A 25 1.54 5.69 -20.87
CA GLY A 25 1.39 5.19 -19.51
C GLY A 25 -0.08 4.96 -19.26
N ALA A 26 -0.44 3.71 -18.99
CA ALA A 26 -1.82 3.32 -18.73
C ALA A 26 -2.34 4.18 -17.58
N VAL A 27 -3.16 5.15 -17.94
CA VAL A 27 -4.04 5.88 -17.03
C VAL A 27 -4.78 4.81 -16.23
N VAL A 28 -4.64 4.84 -14.91
CA VAL A 28 -5.49 4.07 -14.00
C VAL A 28 -6.91 4.43 -14.38
N ASN A 29 -7.61 3.47 -14.94
CA ASN A 29 -8.99 3.62 -15.37
C ASN A 29 -9.83 3.81 -14.11
N SER A 30 -10.08 5.07 -13.71
CA SER A 30 -10.99 5.40 -12.61
C SER A 30 -12.47 5.12 -12.94
N GLY A 31 -12.74 4.39 -14.03
CA GLY A 31 -14.04 3.86 -14.41
C GLY A 31 -14.24 2.43 -13.90
N GLY A 32 -14.02 2.21 -12.61
CA GLY A 32 -14.58 1.04 -11.93
C GLY A 32 -16.12 1.12 -11.91
N PRO A 33 -16.84 0.01 -11.65
CA PRO A 33 -18.27 0.09 -11.35
C PRO A 33 -18.49 1.15 -10.28
N GLN A 34 -19.56 1.95 -10.43
CA GLN A 34 -19.89 3.03 -9.50
C GLN A 34 -19.95 2.43 -8.08
N MET A 35 -18.91 2.67 -7.29
CA MET A 35 -18.82 2.15 -5.93
C MET A 35 -20.07 2.59 -5.16
N ALA A 36 -20.61 1.72 -4.30
CA ALA A 36 -21.71 2.12 -3.44
C ALA A 36 -21.22 3.20 -2.46
N LYS A 37 -22.09 3.79 -1.64
CA LYS A 37 -21.60 4.61 -0.54
C LYS A 37 -21.00 3.69 0.52
N LEU A 38 -19.97 4.14 1.24
CA LEU A 38 -19.24 3.31 2.20
C LEU A 38 -20.16 2.59 3.21
N LEU A 39 -21.18 3.29 3.71
CA LEU A 39 -22.12 2.72 4.69
C LEU A 39 -23.14 1.76 4.06
N ASP A 40 -23.30 1.80 2.75
CA ASP A 40 -24.22 0.99 1.96
C ASP A 40 -23.52 -0.23 1.33
N GLU A 41 -22.20 -0.40 1.55
CA GLU A 41 -21.44 -1.57 1.12
C GLU A 41 -21.91 -2.85 1.84
N GLU A 42 -22.23 -3.90 1.09
CA GLU A 42 -22.81 -5.15 1.60
C GLU A 42 -21.91 -5.83 2.65
N GLY A 43 -20.59 -5.76 2.46
CA GLY A 43 -19.58 -6.30 3.38
C GLY A 43 -19.40 -5.50 4.68
N CYS A 44 -20.01 -4.32 4.81
CA CYS A 44 -19.81 -3.38 5.92
C CYS A 44 -21.03 -3.18 6.85
N GLY A 45 -21.94 -4.15 6.94
CA GLY A 45 -23.13 -4.03 7.80
C GLY A 45 -22.84 -3.66 9.27
N GLN A 46 -21.73 -4.15 9.84
CA GLN A 46 -21.31 -3.80 11.20
C GLN A 46 -20.94 -2.31 11.36
N LEU A 47 -20.38 -1.70 10.32
CA LEU A 47 -19.94 -0.30 10.36
C LEU A 47 -21.14 0.64 10.61
N ARG A 48 -22.32 0.31 10.10
CA ARG A 48 -23.56 1.07 10.36
C ARG A 48 -23.94 1.07 11.84
N ASN A 49 -23.70 -0.03 12.54
CA ASN A 49 -23.98 -0.13 13.98
C ASN A 49 -22.97 0.67 14.80
N LEU A 50 -21.71 0.72 14.35
CA LEU A 50 -20.64 1.52 14.98
C LEU A 50 -20.79 3.02 14.70
N CYS A 51 -21.44 3.39 13.59
CA CYS A 51 -21.67 4.76 13.15
C CYS A 51 -23.18 5.12 13.08
N PRO A 52 -23.94 5.04 14.19
CA PRO A 52 -25.41 5.10 14.16
C PRO A 52 -25.97 6.50 13.79
N ASN A 53 -25.19 7.56 13.95
CA ASN A 53 -25.64 8.94 13.74
C ASN A 53 -25.58 9.40 12.27
N ILE A 54 -25.24 8.51 11.35
CA ILE A 54 -25.08 8.85 9.93
C ILE A 54 -26.30 8.37 9.13
N PRO A 55 -27.02 9.27 8.44
CA PRO A 55 -28.18 8.88 7.66
C PRO A 55 -27.79 8.01 6.45
N PRO A 56 -28.68 7.10 5.97
CA PRO A 56 -28.47 6.38 4.71
C PRO A 56 -28.23 7.33 3.53
N GLY A 57 -27.35 6.95 2.61
CA GLY A 57 -26.98 7.78 1.46
C GLY A 57 -26.13 9.02 1.80
N ALA A 58 -25.62 9.14 3.03
CA ALA A 58 -24.66 10.16 3.38
C ALA A 58 -23.40 10.11 2.49
N GLU A 59 -22.72 11.25 2.34
CA GLU A 59 -21.42 11.31 1.67
C GLU A 59 -20.38 10.48 2.45
N ASP A 60 -19.53 9.74 1.73
CA ASP A 60 -18.51 8.84 2.31
C ASP A 60 -17.63 9.53 3.35
N LEU A 61 -17.36 10.83 3.17
CA LEU A 61 -16.58 11.63 4.13
C LEU A 61 -17.11 11.50 5.57
N LYS A 62 -18.44 11.52 5.77
CA LYS A 62 -19.02 11.36 7.11
C LYS A 62 -18.79 9.97 7.69
N GLY A 63 -18.90 8.93 6.85
CA GLY A 63 -18.63 7.55 7.24
C GLY A 63 -17.17 7.40 7.67
N LEU A 64 -16.25 7.91 6.84
CA LEU A 64 -14.82 7.88 7.11
C LEU A 64 -14.44 8.67 8.38
N GLU A 65 -15.03 9.84 8.62
CA GLU A 65 -14.84 10.60 9.87
C GLU A 65 -15.28 9.80 11.11
N CYS A 66 -16.33 8.99 11.01
CA CYS A 66 -16.71 8.09 12.09
C CYS A 66 -15.68 6.97 12.29
N VAL A 67 -15.17 6.36 11.21
CA VAL A 67 -14.13 5.32 11.30
C VAL A 67 -12.92 5.81 12.10
N GLN A 68 -12.49 7.05 11.88
CA GLN A 68 -11.34 7.65 12.59
C GLN A 68 -11.53 7.74 14.11
N ASN A 69 -12.76 7.60 14.61
CA ASN A 69 -13.08 7.64 16.03
C ASN A 69 -13.30 6.25 16.65
N LEU A 70 -13.16 5.17 15.87
CA LEU A 70 -13.29 3.80 16.37
C LEU A 70 -12.09 3.40 17.23
N SER A 71 -12.33 2.60 18.27
CA SER A 71 -11.24 1.97 19.03
C SER A 71 -10.55 0.87 18.21
N GLN A 72 -9.33 0.48 18.59
CA GLN A 72 -8.62 -0.59 17.90
C GLN A 72 -9.42 -1.91 17.98
N GLU A 73 -10.07 -2.18 19.10
CA GLU A 73 -10.94 -3.36 19.28
C GLU A 73 -12.13 -3.33 18.31
N GLN A 74 -12.73 -2.16 18.08
CA GLN A 74 -13.82 -2.01 17.12
C GLN A 74 -13.34 -2.19 15.68
N VAL A 75 -12.15 -1.69 15.35
CA VAL A 75 -11.52 -1.89 14.03
C VAL A 75 -11.18 -3.37 13.82
N ASP A 76 -10.58 -4.04 14.80
CA ASP A 76 -10.22 -5.46 14.74
C ASP A 76 -11.46 -6.36 14.63
N ALA A 77 -12.61 -5.91 15.14
CA ALA A 77 -13.88 -6.62 15.02
C ALA A 77 -14.51 -6.53 13.62
N LEU A 78 -14.09 -5.57 12.78
CA LEU A 78 -14.54 -5.46 11.41
C LEU A 78 -13.93 -6.58 10.56
N SER A 79 -14.73 -7.13 9.64
CA SER A 79 -14.25 -8.12 8.68
C SER A 79 -13.13 -7.53 7.80
N ASP A 80 -12.21 -8.40 7.37
CA ASP A 80 -11.16 -8.07 6.39
C ASP A 80 -11.76 -7.43 5.12
N GLU A 81 -12.94 -7.88 4.70
CA GLU A 81 -13.68 -7.32 3.58
C GLU A 81 -14.14 -5.88 3.86
N CYS A 82 -14.72 -5.62 5.03
CA CYS A 82 -15.14 -4.26 5.37
C CYS A 82 -13.94 -3.32 5.54
N GLN A 83 -12.87 -3.78 6.19
CA GLN A 83 -11.64 -3.01 6.29
C GLN A 83 -11.08 -2.66 4.90
N HIS A 84 -11.15 -3.60 3.95
CA HIS A 84 -10.75 -3.36 2.57
C HIS A 84 -11.64 -2.33 1.88
N GLN A 85 -12.95 -2.37 2.09
CA GLN A 85 -13.86 -1.33 1.56
C GLN A 85 -13.53 0.04 2.13
N ILE A 86 -13.38 0.17 3.46
CA ILE A 86 -13.00 1.44 4.09
C ILE A 86 -11.67 1.96 3.54
N TRP A 87 -10.68 1.08 3.36
CA TRP A 87 -9.40 1.44 2.76
C TRP A 87 -9.58 1.96 1.32
N SER A 88 -10.39 1.27 0.51
CA SER A 88 -10.65 1.62 -0.89
C SER A 88 -11.40 2.95 -1.01
N HIS A 89 -12.41 3.19 -0.18
CA HIS A 89 -13.12 4.47 -0.11
C HIS A 89 -12.20 5.61 0.35
N THR A 90 -11.32 5.36 1.32
CA THR A 90 -10.32 6.35 1.75
C THR A 90 -9.36 6.69 0.61
N LEU A 91 -8.84 5.68 -0.09
CA LEU A 91 -7.93 5.89 -1.22
C LEU A 91 -8.61 6.66 -2.35
N ALA A 92 -9.86 6.28 -2.70
CA ALA A 92 -10.64 6.98 -3.71
C ALA A 92 -10.90 8.44 -3.31
N LEU A 93 -11.23 8.72 -2.05
CA LEU A 93 -11.37 10.09 -1.55
C LEU A 93 -10.09 10.89 -1.75
N MET A 94 -8.93 10.27 -1.53
CA MET A 94 -7.60 10.90 -1.59
C MET A 94 -7.03 11.08 -3.01
N ASP A 95 -7.71 10.59 -4.05
CA ASP A 95 -7.33 10.89 -5.43
C ASP A 95 -7.35 12.40 -5.66
N ASP A 96 -6.28 12.95 -6.27
CA ASP A 96 -6.11 14.39 -6.42
C ASP A 96 -7.28 15.06 -7.17
N ARG A 97 -7.88 14.37 -8.16
CA ARG A 97 -9.04 14.91 -8.90
C ARG A 97 -10.30 14.88 -8.05
N ASN A 98 -10.46 13.85 -7.21
CA ASN A 98 -11.58 13.78 -6.27
C ASN A 98 -11.46 14.86 -5.20
N ILE A 99 -10.28 15.05 -4.61
CA ILE A 99 -10.02 16.14 -3.66
C ILE A 99 -10.23 17.50 -4.31
N GLU A 100 -9.76 17.73 -5.53
CA GLU A 100 -9.98 19.00 -6.24
C GLU A 100 -11.47 19.34 -6.35
N ARG A 101 -12.31 18.39 -6.79
CA ARG A 101 -13.77 18.60 -6.85
C ARG A 101 -14.38 18.87 -5.48
N LEU A 102 -13.91 18.18 -4.44
CA LEU A 102 -14.37 18.37 -3.06
C LEU A 102 -13.99 19.77 -2.54
N VAL A 103 -12.77 20.23 -2.79
CA VAL A 103 -12.29 21.57 -2.40
C VAL A 103 -13.03 22.65 -3.19
N GLN A 104 -13.30 22.48 -4.49
CA GLN A 104 -14.14 23.40 -5.26
C GLN A 104 -15.55 23.53 -4.64
N LYS A 105 -16.16 22.41 -4.24
CA LYS A 105 -17.50 22.39 -3.63
C LYS A 105 -17.51 22.95 -2.20
N GLY A 106 -16.51 22.60 -1.38
CA GLY A 106 -16.42 23.00 0.04
C GLY A 106 -15.82 24.39 0.27
N CYS A 107 -15.03 24.89 -0.67
CA CYS A 107 -14.33 26.17 -0.61
C CYS A 107 -14.57 27.06 -1.85
N PRO A 108 -15.81 27.26 -2.33
CA PRO A 108 -16.08 27.87 -3.64
C PRO A 108 -15.57 29.31 -3.77
N LYS A 109 -15.52 30.08 -2.67
CA LYS A 109 -15.01 31.47 -2.64
C LYS A 109 -13.49 31.58 -2.52
N HIS A 110 -12.81 30.46 -2.28
CA HIS A 110 -11.41 30.41 -1.91
C HIS A 110 -10.58 29.51 -2.81
N TYR A 111 -11.21 28.66 -3.62
CA TYR A 111 -10.55 27.73 -4.52
C TYR A 111 -9.45 28.39 -5.38
N ASP A 112 -9.77 29.52 -6.04
CA ASP A 112 -8.83 30.26 -6.89
C ASP A 112 -7.63 30.87 -6.15
N LYS A 113 -7.64 30.86 -4.81
CA LYS A 113 -6.53 31.38 -3.99
C LYS A 113 -5.45 30.34 -3.71
N PHE A 114 -5.73 29.06 -3.92
CA PHE A 114 -4.76 28.00 -3.68
C PHE A 114 -3.82 27.89 -4.89
N PRO A 115 -2.48 28.00 -4.70
CA PRO A 115 -1.52 27.77 -5.78
C PRO A 115 -1.26 26.27 -6.00
N CYS A 116 -2.33 25.46 -6.01
CA CYS A 116 -2.27 24.01 -6.03
C CYS A 116 -2.75 23.47 -7.39
N THR A 117 -2.07 22.45 -7.90
CA THR A 117 -2.41 21.81 -9.17
C THR A 117 -2.49 20.30 -8.96
N VAL A 118 -3.44 19.66 -9.62
CA VAL A 118 -3.53 18.20 -9.64
C VAL A 118 -2.30 17.65 -10.36
N LYS A 119 -1.63 16.70 -9.72
CA LYS A 119 -0.45 16.04 -10.30
C LYS A 119 -0.74 14.57 -10.55
N SER A 120 0.20 13.90 -11.21
CA SER A 120 0.11 12.46 -11.48
C SER A 120 0.31 11.58 -10.25
N GLU A 121 0.88 12.12 -9.17
CA GLU A 121 1.12 11.40 -7.92
C GLU A 121 -0.02 11.65 -6.92
N PRO A 122 -0.66 10.58 -6.37
CA PRO A 122 -1.77 10.72 -5.45
C PRO A 122 -1.45 11.53 -4.18
N GLY A 123 -2.41 12.36 -3.79
CA GLY A 123 -2.49 13.12 -2.54
C GLY A 123 -1.70 14.44 -2.53
N GLN A 124 -0.80 14.70 -3.48
CA GLN A 124 -0.01 15.94 -3.52
C GLN A 124 -0.88 17.19 -3.53
N PHE A 125 -2.05 17.14 -4.19
CA PHE A 125 -2.99 18.24 -4.20
C PHE A 125 -3.52 18.55 -2.79
N LEU A 126 -3.96 17.52 -2.04
CA LEU A 126 -4.46 17.69 -0.68
C LEU A 126 -3.40 18.28 0.25
N ALA A 127 -2.15 17.78 0.18
CA ALA A 127 -1.06 18.33 0.98
C ALA A 127 -0.82 19.81 0.66
N CYS A 128 -0.82 20.19 -0.62
CA CYS A 128 -0.69 21.59 -1.00
C CYS A 128 -1.81 22.46 -0.41
N VAL A 129 -3.07 21.99 -0.45
CA VAL A 129 -4.21 22.71 0.11
C VAL A 129 -4.08 22.88 1.63
N ILE A 130 -3.65 21.84 2.34
CA ILE A 130 -3.41 21.86 3.80
C ILE A 130 -2.30 22.88 4.15
N ASP A 131 -1.19 22.88 3.40
CA ASP A 131 -0.06 23.79 3.60
C ASP A 131 -0.46 25.26 3.41
N HIS A 132 -1.46 25.53 2.57
CA HIS A 132 -1.96 26.88 2.25
C HIS A 132 -3.28 27.25 2.95
N ARG A 133 -3.73 26.47 3.95
CA ARG A 133 -5.01 26.73 4.65
C ARG A 133 -5.13 28.15 5.23
N GLU A 134 -4.02 28.79 5.56
CA GLU A 134 -3.99 30.13 6.14
C GLU A 134 -4.35 31.25 5.15
N LEU A 135 -4.29 30.99 3.83
CA LEU A 135 -4.73 31.93 2.79
C LEU A 135 -6.24 32.19 2.82
N VAL A 136 -7.00 31.32 3.50
CA VAL A 136 -8.45 31.39 3.59
C VAL A 136 -8.88 32.14 4.86
N LYS A 137 -9.85 33.04 4.74
CA LYS A 137 -10.46 33.74 5.88
C LYS A 137 -11.84 33.15 6.17
N GLY A 138 -12.17 32.97 7.46
CA GLY A 138 -13.42 32.39 7.93
C GLY A 138 -13.33 30.88 8.19
N ASN A 139 -14.24 30.38 9.04
CA ASN A 139 -14.12 29.03 9.60
C ASN A 139 -14.60 27.93 8.65
N GLY A 140 -15.58 28.18 7.77
CA GLY A 140 -16.20 27.10 6.98
C GLY A 140 -15.25 26.34 6.05
N CYS A 141 -14.43 27.03 5.26
CA CYS A 141 -13.46 26.34 4.38
C CYS A 141 -12.28 25.76 5.17
N ARG A 142 -11.82 26.44 6.24
CA ARG A 142 -10.76 25.92 7.12
C ARG A 142 -11.19 24.62 7.79
N GLU A 143 -12.41 24.59 8.32
CA GLU A 143 -13.03 23.40 8.92
C GLU A 143 -13.20 22.29 7.88
N PHE A 144 -13.63 22.62 6.65
CA PHE A 144 -13.73 21.64 5.58
C PHE A 144 -12.37 21.00 5.23
N ILE A 145 -11.30 21.79 5.12
CA ILE A 145 -9.94 21.27 4.89
C ILE A 145 -9.50 20.39 6.05
N GLN A 146 -9.77 20.80 7.30
CA GLN A 146 -9.44 20.03 8.48
C GLN A 146 -10.16 18.66 8.52
N ARG A 147 -11.41 18.59 8.04
CA ARG A 147 -12.15 17.33 7.89
C ARG A 147 -11.51 16.40 6.86
N LEU A 148 -11.04 16.94 5.73
CA LEU A 148 -10.29 16.15 4.74
C LEU A 148 -8.95 15.66 5.30
N GLU A 149 -8.22 16.52 6.01
CA GLU A 149 -6.96 16.17 6.68
C GLU A 149 -7.15 15.07 7.73
N TYR A 150 -8.26 15.11 8.48
CA TYR A 150 -8.56 14.13 9.52
C TYR A 150 -8.79 12.72 8.98
N VAL A 151 -9.36 12.60 7.77
CA VAL A 151 -9.66 11.31 7.12
C VAL A 151 -8.49 10.80 6.27
N ALA A 152 -7.64 11.70 5.76
CA ALA A 152 -6.53 11.32 4.91
C ALA A 152 -5.49 10.45 5.64
N PHE A 153 -4.90 9.48 4.93
CA PHE A 153 -3.76 8.74 5.44
C PHE A 153 -2.59 9.71 5.69
N SER A 154 -2.23 9.94 6.95
CA SER A 154 -1.16 10.86 7.36
C SER A 154 0.20 10.59 6.68
N ASP A 155 0.50 9.31 6.41
CA ASP A 155 1.76 8.89 5.78
C ASP A 155 1.68 8.66 4.27
N TYR A 156 0.56 9.03 3.61
CA TYR A 156 0.40 8.75 2.17
C TYR A 156 1.57 9.31 1.33
N ARG A 157 2.17 10.43 1.75
CA ARG A 157 3.34 11.05 1.10
C ARG A 157 4.58 10.17 1.21
N LEU A 158 4.76 9.51 2.35
CA LEU A 158 5.92 8.65 2.62
C LEU A 158 5.83 7.34 1.84
N ILE A 159 4.60 6.86 1.57
CA ILE A 159 4.35 5.60 0.88
C ILE A 159 3.77 5.75 -0.52
N GLY A 160 3.74 6.97 -1.05
CA GLY A 160 3.10 7.26 -2.35
C GLY A 160 3.64 6.37 -3.47
N HIS A 161 4.95 6.12 -3.47
CA HIS A 161 5.58 5.19 -4.43
C HIS A 161 5.14 3.74 -4.21
N PHE A 162 5.13 3.26 -2.96
CA PHE A 162 4.68 1.89 -2.65
C PHE A 162 3.21 1.69 -3.07
N LEU A 163 2.33 2.63 -2.72
CA LEU A 163 0.94 2.57 -3.13
C LEU A 163 0.79 2.64 -4.65
N LYS A 164 1.54 3.50 -5.34
CA LYS A 164 1.53 3.55 -6.81
C LYS A 164 1.80 2.18 -7.44
N ASP A 165 2.77 1.44 -6.92
CA ASP A 165 3.15 0.14 -7.47
C ASP A 165 2.22 -0.99 -7.02
N CYS A 166 1.66 -0.88 -5.81
CA CYS A 166 0.88 -1.94 -5.16
C CYS A 166 -0.64 -1.76 -5.15
N THR A 167 -1.20 -0.59 -5.44
CA THR A 167 -2.66 -0.32 -5.29
C THR A 167 -3.50 -1.35 -6.03
N ARG A 168 -3.14 -1.66 -7.29
CA ARG A 168 -3.85 -2.68 -8.08
C ARG A 168 -3.84 -4.05 -7.43
N ASP A 169 -2.72 -4.45 -6.85
CA ASP A 169 -2.61 -5.74 -6.19
C ASP A 169 -3.30 -5.73 -4.82
N ILE A 170 -3.27 -4.61 -4.10
CA ILE A 170 -4.00 -4.44 -2.84
C ILE A 170 -5.51 -4.61 -3.08
N GLU A 171 -6.04 -3.99 -4.13
CA GLU A 171 -7.43 -4.14 -4.57
C GLU A 171 -7.72 -5.58 -5.01
N ALA A 172 -6.92 -6.13 -5.94
CA ALA A 172 -7.15 -7.47 -6.48
C ALA A 172 -7.06 -8.58 -5.42
N GLN A 173 -6.26 -8.38 -4.37
CA GLN A 173 -6.05 -9.36 -3.30
C GLN A 173 -6.87 -9.08 -2.03
N GLY A 174 -7.66 -7.99 -2.00
CA GLY A 174 -8.45 -7.59 -0.84
C GLY A 174 -7.58 -7.30 0.39
N CYS A 175 -6.40 -6.70 0.19
CA CYS A 175 -5.39 -6.50 1.23
C CYS A 175 -5.44 -5.13 1.92
N GLY A 176 -6.41 -4.26 1.57
CA GLY A 176 -6.58 -2.98 2.26
C GLY A 176 -6.97 -3.20 3.72
N ARG A 177 -6.17 -2.70 4.66
CA ARG A 177 -6.46 -2.78 6.10
C ARG A 177 -6.47 -1.37 6.69
N ILE A 178 -7.14 -1.20 7.82
CA ILE A 178 -7.22 0.09 8.53
C ILE A 178 -6.73 -0.08 9.98
N SER A 179 -6.29 1.01 10.59
CA SER A 179 -5.91 1.04 12.01
C SER A 179 -6.45 2.32 12.61
N ASN A 180 -6.71 2.31 13.92
CA ASN A 180 -7.17 3.49 14.64
C ASN A 180 -6.05 4.49 14.99
N ASP A 181 -4.79 4.15 14.71
CA ASP A 181 -3.67 5.03 14.96
C ASP A 181 -3.38 5.84 13.70
N ASN A 182 -3.91 7.07 13.67
CA ASN A 182 -3.69 8.04 12.59
C ASN A 182 -2.22 8.39 12.36
N ARG A 183 -1.27 7.89 13.16
CA ARG A 183 0.19 8.06 12.97
C ARG A 183 0.92 6.75 12.64
N LYS A 184 0.21 5.63 12.58
CA LYS A 184 0.79 4.32 12.36
C LYS A 184 -0.12 3.57 11.41
N VAL A 185 0.11 3.80 10.12
CA VAL A 185 -0.55 3.08 9.04
C VAL A 185 -0.70 1.59 9.39
N SER A 186 -1.87 1.05 9.06
CA SER A 186 -2.15 -0.37 8.81
C SER A 186 -1.26 -1.03 7.75
N GLN A 187 -0.13 -0.40 7.38
CA GLN A 187 0.88 -0.89 6.45
C GLN A 187 1.37 -2.25 6.91
N GLY A 188 1.59 -2.45 8.21
CA GLY A 188 2.02 -3.75 8.72
C GLY A 188 1.06 -4.88 8.33
N GLU A 189 -0.24 -4.63 8.36
CA GLU A 189 -1.28 -5.61 8.02
C GLU A 189 -1.51 -5.73 6.52
N THR A 190 -1.53 -4.60 5.82
CA THR A 190 -1.61 -4.56 4.35
C THR A 190 -0.41 -5.29 3.73
N ILE A 191 0.82 -4.95 4.17
CA ILE A 191 2.06 -5.61 3.76
C ILE A 191 2.04 -7.08 4.18
N SER A 192 1.60 -7.42 5.40
CA SER A 192 1.43 -8.81 5.83
C SER A 192 0.52 -9.61 4.90
N CYS A 193 -0.60 -9.02 4.46
CA CYS A 193 -1.51 -9.63 3.51
C CYS A 193 -0.83 -9.85 2.16
N LEU A 194 -0.18 -8.83 1.61
CA LEU A 194 0.57 -8.91 0.35
C LEU A 194 1.70 -9.95 0.41
N GLN A 195 2.45 -10.00 1.53
CA GLN A 195 3.50 -10.99 1.77
C GLN A 195 2.98 -12.43 1.69
N ASN A 196 1.74 -12.69 2.13
CA ASN A 196 1.12 -14.00 2.03
C ASN A 196 0.62 -14.34 0.62
N ARG A 197 0.55 -13.36 -0.29
CA ARG A 197 0.06 -13.51 -1.67
C ARG A 197 1.11 -13.11 -2.69
N LEU A 198 2.38 -13.24 -2.33
CA LEU A 198 3.53 -12.75 -3.10
C LEU A 198 3.56 -13.25 -4.56
N ASP A 199 3.03 -14.45 -4.83
CA ASP A 199 2.99 -15.03 -6.17
C ASP A 199 1.88 -14.47 -7.06
N ASN A 200 0.89 -13.82 -6.46
CA ASN A 200 -0.20 -13.16 -7.18
C ASN A 200 0.06 -11.68 -7.42
N LEU A 201 1.22 -11.16 -6.97
CA LEU A 201 1.57 -9.76 -7.11
C LEU A 201 2.26 -9.50 -8.45
N ASN A 202 2.05 -8.30 -8.99
CA ASN A 202 2.80 -7.80 -10.13
C ASN A 202 4.28 -7.56 -9.76
N GLY A 203 5.16 -7.45 -10.78
CA GLY A 203 6.60 -7.37 -10.57
C GLY A 203 7.06 -6.20 -9.69
N GLU A 204 6.51 -5.01 -9.89
CA GLU A 204 6.88 -3.82 -9.11
C GLU A 204 6.41 -3.92 -7.66
N CYS A 205 5.16 -4.34 -7.43
CA CYS A 205 4.67 -4.53 -6.08
C CYS A 205 5.43 -5.65 -5.35
N LYS A 206 5.67 -6.79 -6.01
CA LYS A 206 6.45 -7.90 -5.47
C LYS A 206 7.84 -7.45 -5.04
N LYS A 207 8.52 -6.66 -5.87
CA LYS A 207 9.83 -6.08 -5.56
C LYS A 207 9.77 -5.14 -4.35
N GLY A 208 8.77 -4.26 -4.30
CA GLY A 208 8.54 -3.37 -3.15
C GLY A 208 8.28 -4.13 -1.85
N VAL A 209 7.43 -5.15 -1.90
CA VAL A 209 7.13 -6.02 -0.74
C VAL A 209 8.37 -6.77 -0.27
N LEU A 210 9.14 -7.36 -1.18
CA LEU A 210 10.39 -8.07 -0.85
C LEU A 210 11.45 -7.13 -0.26
N HIS A 211 11.58 -5.91 -0.79
CA HIS A 211 12.50 -4.90 -0.25
C HIS A 211 12.11 -4.49 1.18
N LEU A 212 10.83 -4.23 1.44
CA LEU A 212 10.34 -3.96 2.79
C LEU A 212 10.55 -5.18 3.71
N SER A 213 10.32 -6.40 3.22
CA SER A 213 10.59 -7.62 3.96
C SER A 213 12.07 -7.81 4.27
N GLU A 214 12.98 -7.36 3.40
CA GLU A 214 14.43 -7.36 3.65
C GLU A 214 14.75 -6.44 4.82
N ILE A 215 14.26 -5.19 4.81
CA ILE A 215 14.44 -4.22 5.91
C ILE A 215 13.89 -4.78 7.23
N GLN A 216 12.71 -5.41 7.20
CA GLN A 216 12.10 -6.08 8.36
C GLN A 216 12.94 -7.26 8.91
N SER A 217 13.96 -7.72 8.18
CA SER A 217 14.81 -8.86 8.60
C SER A 217 15.86 -8.48 9.63
N ASP A 218 16.07 -7.18 9.81
CA ASP A 218 17.15 -6.66 10.66
C ASP A 218 16.79 -6.69 12.14
N ASP A 219 15.53 -6.44 12.47
CA ASP A 219 14.99 -6.44 13.83
C ASP A 219 13.55 -6.97 13.80
N VAL A 220 13.25 -7.90 14.69
CA VAL A 220 11.93 -8.56 14.76
C VAL A 220 10.80 -7.57 15.01
N LYS A 221 11.07 -6.43 15.68
CA LYS A 221 10.11 -5.34 15.95
C LYS A 221 9.71 -4.56 14.69
N LEU A 222 10.53 -4.59 13.64
CA LEU A 222 10.20 -3.93 12.36
C LEU A 222 9.08 -4.69 11.64
N ASP A 223 8.94 -5.99 11.88
CA ASP A 223 7.77 -6.77 11.51
C ASP A 223 6.80 -6.83 12.68
N ARG A 224 5.94 -5.79 12.80
CA ARG A 224 4.98 -5.66 13.90
C ARG A 224 4.11 -6.89 14.08
N GLN A 225 3.63 -7.48 12.99
CA GLN A 225 2.73 -8.63 13.03
C GLN A 225 3.42 -9.86 13.61
N LEU A 226 4.66 -10.11 13.20
CA LEU A 226 5.47 -11.18 13.76
C LEU A 226 5.85 -10.90 15.22
N PHE A 227 6.27 -9.67 15.53
CA PHE A 227 6.66 -9.28 16.90
C PHE A 227 5.53 -9.51 17.91
N LEU A 228 4.32 -9.02 17.61
CA LEU A 228 3.17 -9.18 18.49
C LEU A 228 2.76 -10.65 18.61
N SER A 229 2.65 -11.35 17.48
CA SER A 229 2.20 -12.75 17.46
C SER A 229 3.16 -13.69 18.20
N CYS A 230 4.47 -13.37 18.21
CA CYS A 230 5.50 -14.20 18.82
C CYS A 230 6.01 -13.69 20.17
N ALA A 231 5.43 -12.64 20.75
CA ALA A 231 5.98 -12.02 21.96
C ALA A 231 6.07 -13.00 23.14
N VAL A 232 5.01 -13.77 23.39
CA VAL A 232 4.93 -14.77 24.47
C VAL A 232 5.87 -15.94 24.18
N ASP A 233 5.88 -16.44 22.94
CA ASP A 233 6.76 -17.53 22.51
C ASP A 233 8.24 -17.14 22.62
N ALA A 234 8.59 -15.89 22.30
CA ALA A 234 9.96 -15.39 22.42
C ALA A 234 10.43 -15.37 23.87
N ILE A 235 9.57 -14.95 24.82
CA ILE A 235 9.89 -14.98 26.26
C ILE A 235 10.12 -16.42 26.72
N ARG A 236 9.30 -17.36 26.23
CA ARG A 236 9.35 -18.77 26.63
C ARG A 236 10.55 -19.52 26.05
N PHE A 237 10.73 -19.47 24.73
CA PHE A 237 11.74 -20.28 24.03
C PHE A 237 13.10 -19.58 23.95
N CYS A 238 13.14 -18.26 24.03
CA CYS A 238 14.34 -17.46 23.79
C CYS A 238 14.68 -16.48 24.94
N PRO A 239 14.59 -16.88 26.23
CA PRO A 239 14.69 -15.94 27.37
C PRO A 239 16.05 -15.24 27.49
N SER A 240 17.12 -15.84 26.98
CA SER A 240 18.49 -15.29 27.05
C SER A 240 18.83 -14.35 25.89
N ILE A 241 17.90 -14.11 24.96
CA ILE A 241 18.15 -13.28 23.78
C ILE A 241 17.50 -11.90 23.97
N PRO A 242 18.24 -10.80 23.77
CA PRO A 242 17.67 -9.46 23.86
C PRO A 242 16.47 -9.27 22.91
N PRO A 243 15.33 -8.75 23.40
CA PRO A 243 14.14 -8.55 22.60
C PRO A 243 14.37 -7.53 21.48
N GLY A 244 13.89 -7.82 20.27
CA GLY A 244 14.15 -7.01 19.08
C GLY A 244 15.25 -7.57 18.18
N SER A 245 16.25 -8.24 18.73
CA SER A 245 17.36 -8.71 17.88
C SER A 245 16.92 -9.74 16.83
N GLN A 246 17.58 -9.74 15.66
CA GLN A 246 17.44 -10.80 14.64
C GLN A 246 17.69 -12.22 15.20
N LEU A 247 18.42 -12.33 16.31
CA LEU A 247 18.67 -13.58 17.00
C LEU A 247 17.38 -14.20 17.57
N VAL A 248 16.38 -13.38 17.93
CA VAL A 248 15.06 -13.86 18.38
C VAL A 248 14.38 -14.64 17.29
N LEU A 249 14.32 -14.09 16.06
CA LEU A 249 13.73 -14.79 14.91
C LEU A 249 14.43 -16.12 14.64
N ARG A 250 15.77 -16.15 14.68
CA ARG A 250 16.55 -17.38 14.50
C ARG A 250 16.22 -18.43 15.58
N CYS A 251 16.07 -18.00 16.83
CA CYS A 251 15.71 -18.89 17.92
C CYS A 251 14.29 -19.44 17.75
N LEU A 252 13.30 -18.57 17.51
CA LEU A 252 11.92 -18.97 17.26
C LEU A 252 11.80 -19.97 16.10
N MET A 253 12.53 -19.76 15.00
CA MET A 253 12.55 -20.69 13.86
C MET A 253 13.02 -22.12 14.22
N LYS A 254 13.91 -22.28 15.22
CA LYS A 254 14.32 -23.60 15.72
C LYS A 254 13.22 -24.32 16.48
N HIS A 255 12.31 -23.57 17.09
CA HIS A 255 11.17 -24.07 17.86
C HIS A 255 9.85 -24.05 17.07
N ARG A 256 9.87 -23.72 15.77
CA ARG A 256 8.64 -23.50 14.99
C ARG A 256 7.69 -24.71 14.88
N GLN A 257 8.20 -25.91 15.12
CA GLN A 257 7.42 -27.17 15.12
C GLN A 257 7.11 -27.67 16.52
N ASP A 258 7.48 -26.92 17.56
CA ASP A 258 7.15 -27.26 18.94
C ASP A 258 5.63 -27.16 19.15
N THR A 259 5.04 -28.21 19.70
CA THR A 259 3.58 -28.32 19.91
C THR A 259 3.03 -27.29 20.89
N THR A 260 3.91 -26.66 21.67
CA THR A 260 3.54 -25.68 22.68
C THR A 260 3.74 -24.24 22.22
N MET A 261 4.23 -24.03 20.99
CA MET A 261 4.27 -22.70 20.35
C MET A 261 2.88 -22.29 19.89
N THR A 262 2.54 -21.02 20.05
CA THR A 262 1.23 -20.53 19.62
C THR A 262 1.04 -20.63 18.10
N GLU A 263 -0.18 -20.97 17.66
CA GLU A 263 -0.51 -21.08 16.24
C GLU A 263 -0.27 -19.75 15.50
N HIS A 264 -0.57 -18.63 16.15
CA HIS A 264 -0.32 -17.30 15.58
C HIS A 264 1.17 -17.06 15.33
N CYS A 265 2.06 -17.38 16.28
CA CYS A 265 3.49 -17.25 16.04
C CYS A 265 3.98 -18.22 14.95
N GLN A 266 3.56 -19.49 14.98
CA GLN A 266 3.91 -20.47 13.95
C GLN A 266 3.54 -19.98 12.54
N LYS A 267 2.33 -19.40 12.38
CA LYS A 267 1.87 -18.82 11.11
C LYS A 267 2.76 -17.69 10.64
N GLN A 268 3.19 -16.79 11.53
CA GLN A 268 4.10 -15.68 11.18
C GLN A 268 5.51 -16.18 10.82
N LEU A 269 6.01 -17.19 11.53
CA LEU A 269 7.29 -17.84 11.18
C LEU A 269 7.20 -18.52 9.81
N LEU A 270 6.11 -19.22 9.51
CA LEU A 270 5.90 -19.84 8.19
C LEU A 270 5.81 -18.79 7.07
N ARG A 271 5.12 -17.67 7.29
CA ARG A 271 5.12 -16.53 6.36
C ARG A 271 6.55 -16.07 6.10
N ARG A 272 7.35 -15.94 7.15
CA ARG A 272 8.74 -15.51 7.04
C ARG A 272 9.62 -16.50 6.29
N GLU A 273 9.43 -17.80 6.52
CA GLU A 273 10.12 -18.88 5.80
C GLU A 273 9.81 -18.84 4.30
N ARG A 274 8.54 -18.62 3.91
CA ARG A 274 8.13 -18.44 2.51
C ARG A 274 8.80 -17.23 1.85
N LEU A 275 8.82 -16.09 2.53
CA LEU A 275 9.48 -14.89 2.00
C LEU A 275 10.99 -15.12 1.76
N ILE A 276 11.67 -15.79 2.69
CA ILE A 276 13.10 -16.16 2.55
C ILE A 276 13.30 -17.12 1.37
N ALA A 277 12.35 -18.03 1.13
CA ALA A 277 12.41 -18.94 -0.03
C ALA A 277 12.24 -18.19 -1.37
N HIS A 278 11.50 -17.08 -1.39
CA HIS A 278 11.38 -16.24 -2.59
C HIS A 278 12.62 -15.36 -2.83
N ASP A 279 13.23 -14.82 -1.77
CA ASP A 279 14.46 -14.05 -1.88
C ASP A 279 15.41 -14.32 -0.70
N TYR A 280 16.55 -14.92 -1.03
CA TYR A 280 17.57 -15.31 -0.05
C TYR A 280 18.15 -14.12 0.72
N LYS A 281 18.06 -12.88 0.18
CA LYS A 281 18.57 -11.66 0.82
C LYS A 281 17.90 -11.38 2.15
N LEU A 282 16.65 -11.82 2.32
CA LEU A 282 15.89 -11.70 3.57
C LEU A 282 16.49 -12.53 4.71
N SER A 283 17.43 -13.44 4.41
CA SER A 283 18.20 -14.15 5.42
C SER A 283 19.67 -13.77 5.35
N LYS A 284 20.11 -12.94 6.32
CA LYS A 284 21.54 -12.65 6.53
C LYS A 284 22.35 -13.92 6.80
N GLY A 285 21.73 -14.94 7.42
CA GLY A 285 22.33 -16.25 7.65
C GLY A 285 22.65 -16.97 6.35
N LEU A 286 21.67 -17.08 5.43
CA LEU A 286 21.85 -17.69 4.12
C LEU A 286 22.84 -16.90 3.27
N THR A 287 22.69 -15.56 3.22
CA THR A 287 23.59 -14.69 2.46
C THR A 287 25.05 -14.81 2.93
N LYS A 288 25.29 -15.03 4.23
CA LYS A 288 26.62 -15.27 4.78
C LYS A 288 27.13 -16.67 4.48
N ALA A 289 26.30 -17.70 4.66
CA ALA A 289 26.69 -19.09 4.46
C ALA A 289 26.99 -19.41 2.99
N CYS A 290 26.17 -18.91 2.07
CA CYS A 290 26.27 -19.15 0.63
C CYS A 290 27.04 -18.02 -0.10
N LYS A 291 27.87 -17.24 0.62
CA LYS A 291 28.51 -16.03 0.08
C LYS A 291 29.32 -16.31 -1.19
N GLU A 292 30.09 -17.39 -1.21
CA GLU A 292 30.93 -17.74 -2.36
C GLU A 292 30.08 -18.21 -3.55
N ASP A 293 29.04 -19.03 -3.32
CA ASP A 293 28.13 -19.48 -4.37
C ASP A 293 27.36 -18.31 -5.01
N ILE A 294 26.86 -17.39 -4.17
CA ILE A 294 26.18 -16.16 -4.62
C ILE A 294 27.09 -15.33 -5.53
N LYS A 295 28.39 -15.26 -5.20
CA LYS A 295 29.38 -14.52 -6.00
C LYS A 295 29.70 -15.27 -7.30
N LEU A 296 29.94 -16.57 -7.22
CA LEU A 296 30.29 -17.44 -8.35
C LEU A 296 29.18 -17.48 -9.40
N HIS A 297 27.92 -17.54 -8.97
CA HIS A 297 26.76 -17.63 -9.85
C HIS A 297 26.11 -16.28 -10.16
N HIS A 298 26.73 -15.18 -9.76
CA HIS A 298 26.26 -13.81 -10.04
C HIS A 298 24.81 -13.52 -9.60
N CYS A 299 24.31 -14.17 -8.54
CA CYS A 299 22.93 -14.02 -8.05
C CYS A 299 22.58 -12.59 -7.57
N ARG A 300 23.56 -11.70 -7.47
CA ARG A 300 23.37 -10.29 -7.12
C ARG A 300 22.93 -9.41 -8.30
N ARG A 301 23.07 -9.85 -9.55
CA ARG A 301 22.71 -9.04 -10.73
C ARG A 301 21.23 -9.20 -11.06
N GLY A 302 20.48 -8.16 -10.70
CA GLY A 302 19.04 -7.97 -10.91
C GLY A 302 18.53 -6.62 -10.38
N VAL A 303 19.44 -5.78 -9.89
CA VAL A 303 19.23 -4.34 -9.73
C VAL A 303 19.74 -3.75 -11.04
N SER A 304 18.92 -2.93 -11.71
CA SER A 304 19.27 -2.10 -12.88
C SER A 304 20.76 -1.74 -12.87
N ASP A 305 21.51 -2.16 -13.89
CA ASP A 305 22.67 -1.40 -14.35
C ASP A 305 22.09 -0.33 -15.27
N ASP A 306 21.58 0.76 -14.67
CA ASP A 306 21.26 2.09 -15.23
C ASP A 306 20.64 2.96 -14.12
#